data_AF-A0AAJ1MIE4-F1
#
_entry.id   AF-A0AAJ1MIE4-F1
#
_cell.length_a   1.000
_cell.length_b   1.000
_cell.length_c   1.000
_cell.angle_alpha   90.00
_cell.angle_beta   90.00
_cell.angle_gamma   90.00
#
_symmetry.space_group_name_H-M   'P 1'
#
loop_
_entity.id
_entity.type
_entity.pdbx_description
1 polymer ?
#
loop_
_entity_poly.entity_id
_entity_poly.type
_entity_poly.pdbx_seq_one_letter_code
_entity_poly.pdbx_strand_id
1 'polypeptide(L)'
;MPDPHTPPSTTPAQPLTMHSARITAAMRYRGDDGRHRTIPKGPCLIEKMEGPVVEVIWGAKGQNCTMLPLNDVEGAAARGDLVLLD
;
A
#
# COMPACT_ATOMS: atom_id res chain seq x y z
N MET A 1 3.81 45.59 13.74
CA MET A 1 3.88 44.98 12.39
C MET A 1 4.69 43.71 12.53
N PRO A 2 4.11 42.51 12.32
CA PRO A 2 4.88 41.27 12.30
C PRO A 2 5.45 40.97 10.90
N ASP A 3 6.64 40.38 10.88
CA ASP A 3 7.44 40.04 9.69
C ASP A 3 6.77 39.01 8.74
N PRO A 4 6.79 39.20 7.41
CA PRO A 4 6.05 38.36 6.45
C PRO A 4 6.82 37.18 5.83
N HIS A 5 7.88 36.65 6.45
CA HIS A 5 8.66 35.55 5.86
C HIS A 5 8.97 34.43 6.83
N THR A 6 7.92 33.69 7.23
CA THR A 6 8.11 32.29 7.67
C THR A 6 8.00 31.42 6.42
N PRO A 7 9.06 30.71 5.99
CA PRO A 7 8.92 29.73 4.92
C PRO A 7 7.94 28.63 5.38
N PRO A 8 7.11 28.06 4.48
CA PRO A 8 6.26 26.94 4.87
C PRO A 8 7.17 25.85 5.41
N SER A 9 6.82 25.30 6.59
CA SER A 9 7.45 24.11 7.13
C SER A 9 7.39 23.03 6.06
N THR A 10 8.49 22.82 5.34
CA THR A 10 8.64 21.68 4.43
C THR A 10 8.56 20.46 5.33
N THR A 11 7.38 19.85 5.41
CA THR A 11 7.21 18.50 5.94
C THR A 11 8.26 17.65 5.24
N PRO A 12 9.23 17.05 5.95
CA PRO A 12 10.18 16.16 5.31
C PRO A 12 9.35 15.08 4.62
N ALA A 13 9.49 14.98 3.30
CA ALA A 13 8.92 13.88 2.53
C ALA A 13 9.45 12.60 3.17
N GLN A 14 8.61 11.91 3.94
CA GLN A 14 9.03 10.69 4.62
C GLN A 14 9.48 9.70 3.55
N PRO A 15 10.58 8.96 3.77
CA PRO A 15 11.05 7.99 2.79
C PRO A 15 9.92 6.99 2.51
N LEU A 16 9.47 6.93 1.25
CA LEU A 16 8.48 5.95 0.83
C LEU A 16 9.08 4.57 1.06
N THR A 17 8.52 3.85 2.03
CA THR A 17 8.96 2.49 2.33
C THR A 17 8.19 1.58 1.39
N MET A 18 8.87 1.14 0.33
CA MET A 18 8.33 0.22 -0.66
C MET A 18 8.97 -1.16 -0.44
N HIS A 19 8.12 -2.17 -0.40
CA HIS A 19 8.51 -3.56 -0.23
C HIS A 19 8.12 -4.40 -1.45
N SER A 20 9.00 -5.29 -1.86
CA SER A 20 8.69 -6.35 -2.81
C SER A 20 7.95 -7.47 -2.10
N ALA A 21 6.86 -7.94 -2.70
CA ALA A 21 6.04 -8.99 -2.11
C ALA A 21 5.50 -9.96 -3.17
N ARG A 22 4.91 -11.05 -2.69
CA ARG A 22 4.19 -12.01 -3.52
C ARG A 22 2.88 -12.39 -2.86
N ILE A 23 1.81 -12.26 -3.64
CA ILE A 23 0.52 -12.85 -3.31
C ILE A 23 0.58 -14.32 -3.68
N THR A 24 0.40 -15.19 -2.71
CA THR A 24 0.48 -16.66 -2.85
C THR A 24 -0.91 -17.27 -3.06
N ALA A 25 -1.95 -16.62 -2.54
CA ALA A 25 -3.36 -16.96 -2.67
C ALA A 25 -4.19 -15.69 -2.99
N ALA A 26 -5.24 -15.84 -3.79
CA ALA A 26 -6.02 -14.70 -4.27
C ALA A 26 -6.61 -13.90 -3.09
N MET A 27 -6.23 -12.62 -2.97
CA MET A 27 -6.65 -11.76 -1.85
C MET A 27 -7.92 -11.00 -2.21
N ARG A 28 -9.00 -11.19 -1.45
CA ARG A 28 -10.22 -10.39 -1.60
C ARG A 28 -10.07 -9.07 -0.87
N TYR A 29 -10.59 -8.02 -1.48
CA TYR A 29 -10.63 -6.69 -0.88
C TYR A 29 -11.91 -5.96 -1.26
N ARG A 30 -12.23 -4.90 -0.52
CA ARG A 30 -13.33 -4.00 -0.84
C ARG A 30 -12.75 -2.75 -1.50
N GLY A 31 -13.15 -2.50 -2.76
CA GLY A 31 -12.76 -1.29 -3.46
C GLY A 31 -13.50 -0.06 -2.94
N ASP A 32 -13.07 1.13 -3.38
CA ASP A 32 -13.67 2.42 -2.98
C ASP A 32 -15.13 2.55 -3.42
N ASP A 33 -15.53 1.82 -4.47
CA ASP A 33 -16.92 1.68 -4.92
C ASP A 33 -17.76 0.76 -4.02
N GLY A 34 -17.18 0.27 -2.93
CA GLY A 34 -17.78 -0.65 -1.99
C GLY A 34 -17.90 -2.09 -2.50
N ARG A 35 -17.44 -2.39 -3.72
CA ARG A 35 -17.54 -3.73 -4.33
C ARG A 35 -16.38 -4.61 -3.90
N HIS A 36 -16.66 -5.90 -3.74
CA HIS A 36 -15.61 -6.88 -3.52
C HIS A 36 -14.87 -7.18 -4.82
N ARG A 37 -13.56 -7.05 -4.77
CA ARG A 37 -12.62 -7.36 -5.86
C ARG A 37 -11.57 -8.32 -5.34
N THR A 38 -10.75 -8.83 -6.24
CA THR A 38 -9.72 -9.82 -5.91
C THR A 38 -8.41 -9.43 -6.56
N ILE A 39 -7.33 -9.45 -5.77
CA ILE A 39 -5.97 -9.33 -6.27
C ILE A 39 -5.48 -10.74 -6.64
N PRO A 40 -5.09 -10.98 -7.90
CA PRO A 40 -4.65 -12.30 -8.35
C PRO A 40 -3.30 -12.67 -7.72
N LYS A 41 -3.03 -13.99 -7.69
CA LYS A 41 -1.73 -14.54 -7.30
C LYS A 41 -0.63 -13.97 -8.21
N GLY A 42 0.50 -13.58 -7.61
CA GLY A 42 1.65 -13.12 -8.38
C GLY A 42 2.53 -12.15 -7.60
N PRO A 43 3.61 -11.66 -8.25
CA PRO A 43 4.43 -10.58 -7.72
C PRO A 43 3.60 -9.32 -7.51
N CYS A 44 3.88 -8.61 -6.43
CA CYS A 44 3.31 -7.29 -6.15
C CYS A 44 4.35 -6.42 -5.43
N LEU A 45 4.04 -5.13 -5.35
CA LEU A 45 4.74 -4.18 -4.51
C LEU A 45 3.78 -3.68 -3.44
N ILE A 46 4.33 -3.41 -2.27
CA ILE A 46 3.63 -2.94 -1.08
C ILE A 46 4.26 -1.61 -0.69
N GLU A 47 3.51 -0.54 -0.79
CA GLU A 47 3.98 0.79 -0.44
C GLU A 47 3.26 1.26 0.82
N LYS A 48 4.04 1.50 1.88
CA LYS A 48 3.49 1.99 3.14
C LYS A 48 3.24 3.49 3.04
N MET A 49 1.98 3.87 3.19
CA MET A 49 1.56 5.26 3.16
C MET A 49 1.53 5.86 4.56
N GLU A 50 1.39 7.19 4.66
CA GLU A 50 1.12 7.84 5.94
C GLU A 50 -0.25 7.40 6.48
N GLY A 51 -0.27 6.81 7.69
CA GLY A 51 -1.48 6.33 8.34
C GLY A 51 -1.70 4.81 8.26
N PRO A 52 -2.92 4.33 8.55
CA PRO A 52 -3.20 2.89 8.69
C PRO A 52 -3.53 2.23 7.34
N VAL A 53 -2.93 2.69 6.26
CA VAL A 53 -3.21 2.23 4.89
C VAL A 53 -1.92 1.93 4.14
N VAL A 54 -2.05 1.01 3.18
CA VAL A 54 -0.96 0.49 2.37
C VAL A 54 -1.44 0.42 0.94
N GLU A 55 -0.64 0.93 0.00
CA GLU A 55 -0.92 0.75 -1.41
C GLU A 55 -0.34 -0.58 -1.89
N VAL A 56 -1.19 -1.41 -2.49
CA VAL A 56 -0.80 -2.67 -3.11
C VAL A 56 -0.82 -2.50 -4.61
N ILE A 57 0.32 -2.72 -5.25
CA ILE A 57 0.52 -2.53 -6.69
C ILE A 57 0.82 -3.90 -7.32
N TRP A 58 0.12 -4.27 -8.39
CA TRP A 58 0.29 -5.57 -9.03
C TRP A 58 0.06 -5.54 -10.54
N GLY A 59 0.38 -6.68 -11.16
CA GLY A 59 0.34 -6.88 -12.60
C GLY A 59 1.73 -6.70 -13.21
N ALA A 60 1.92 -7.29 -14.39
CA ALA A 60 3.23 -7.38 -15.05
C ALA A 60 3.94 -6.04 -15.28
N LYS A 61 3.20 -4.93 -15.28
CA LYS A 61 3.73 -3.56 -15.42
C LYS A 61 3.26 -2.62 -14.32
N GLY A 62 2.79 -3.15 -13.18
CA GLY A 62 2.22 -2.34 -12.10
C GLY A 62 0.94 -1.60 -12.51
N GLN A 63 0.20 -2.12 -13.48
CA GLN A 63 -0.96 -1.43 -14.07
C GLN A 63 -2.21 -1.44 -13.18
N ASN A 64 -2.17 -2.13 -12.04
CA ASN A 64 -3.25 -2.12 -11.06
C ASN A 64 -2.68 -1.70 -9.71
N CYS A 65 -3.41 -0.84 -9.00
CA CYS A 65 -3.13 -0.52 -7.61
C CYS A 65 -4.44 -0.42 -6.82
N THR A 66 -4.34 -0.58 -5.51
CA THR A 66 -5.44 -0.32 -4.58
C THR A 66 -4.89 0.00 -3.20
N MET A 67 -5.57 0.89 -2.48
CA MET A 67 -5.28 1.12 -1.07
C MET A 67 -6.03 0.09 -0.22
N LEU A 68 -5.32 -0.56 0.69
CA LEU A 68 -5.89 -1.48 1.67
C LEU A 68 -5.57 -0.99 3.09
N PRO A 69 -6.45 -1.27 4.07
CA PRO A 69 -6.10 -1.11 5.47
C PRO A 69 -4.86 -1.95 5.81
N LEU A 70 -3.94 -1.38 6.58
CA LEU A 70 -2.72 -2.07 7.02
C LEU A 70 -3.05 -3.42 7.69
N ASN A 71 -4.09 -3.44 8.52
CA ASN A 71 -4.54 -4.65 9.21
C ASN A 71 -4.99 -5.78 8.24
N ASP A 72 -5.54 -5.44 7.08
CA ASP A 72 -5.93 -6.44 6.08
C ASP A 72 -4.69 -7.06 5.41
N VAL A 73 -3.67 -6.24 5.16
CA VAL A 73 -2.37 -6.69 4.61
C VAL A 73 -1.62 -7.53 5.62
N GLU A 74 -1.54 -7.10 6.88
CA GLU A 74 -0.93 -7.86 7.98
C GLU A 74 -1.66 -9.18 8.22
N GLY A 75 -3.00 -9.17 8.19
CA GLY A 75 -3.80 -10.39 8.28
C GLY A 75 -3.55 -11.34 7.12
N ALA A 76 -3.37 -10.84 5.90
CA ALA A 76 -2.99 -11.66 4.75
C ALA A 76 -1.58 -12.23 4.88
N ALA A 77 -0.63 -11.46 5.41
CA ALA A 77 0.71 -11.94 5.70
C ALA A 77 0.71 -13.04 6.77
N ALA A 78 -0.06 -12.86 7.86
CA ALA A 78 -0.19 -13.83 8.93
C ALA A 78 -0.80 -15.16 8.47
N ARG A 79 -1.70 -15.14 7.48
CA ARG A 79 -2.25 -16.36 6.86
C ARG A 79 -1.34 -16.98 5.80
N GLY A 80 -0.27 -16.29 5.42
CA GLY A 80 0.63 -16.69 4.34
C GLY A 80 0.10 -16.42 2.94
N ASP A 81 -1.01 -15.68 2.79
CA ASP A 81 -1.60 -15.26 1.50
C ASP A 81 -0.75 -14.19 0.81
N LEU A 82 0.07 -13.48 1.59
CA LEU A 82 1.02 -12.47 1.16
C LEU A 82 2.38 -12.72 1.85
N VAL A 83 3.47 -12.60 1.10
CA VAL A 83 4.83 -12.79 1.62
C VAL A 83 5.69 -11.62 1.17
N LEU A 84 6.32 -10.93 2.11
CA LEU A 84 7.37 -9.92 1.83
C LEU A 84 8.66 -10.65 1.41
N LEU A 85 9.35 -10.10 0.42
CA LEU A 85 10.53 -10.73 -0.22
C LEU A 85 11.84 -9.99 0.06
N ASP A 86 11.79 -8.86 0.74
CA ASP A 86 12.96 -8.07 1.17
C ASP A 86 13.16 -8.07 2.69
#